data_AF-B0XLX2-F1
#
_entry.id   AF-B0XLX2-F1
#
_cell.length_a   1.000
_cell.length_b   1.000
_cell.length_c   1.000
_cell.angle_alpha   90.00
_cell.angle_beta   90.00
_cell.angle_gamma   90.00
#
_symmetry.space_group_name_H-M   'P 1'
#
loop_
_entity.id
_entity.type
_entity.pdbx_description
1 polymer ?
#
loop_
_entity_poly.entity_id
_entity_poly.type
_entity_poly.pdbx_seq_one_letter_code
_entity_poly.pdbx_strand_id
1 'polypeptide(L)'
;MIPPNIDDSVSSSDLIVREGANVTLRCKATGSPPPSIKWKRDDGTKITITRNNSVTDWEGDVLNMSRVSRFDMGAYLCIAFNGVPPSVSKRIKVSVDFPPMLWIPHQLVGIPVGYNASLECNIEAHPTSLNYWTRENDQMIHDSLKYKTETIPGTPSYKGRHAVAHHRGAAQRLRRLPVHREEPPRRNRRDDSAVLSKIQHNPVTKYSSRAGSAIILLELWNIAARML
;
A
#
# COMPACT_ATOMS: atom_id res chain seq x y z
N MET A 1 -27.66 23.86 32.03
CA MET A 1 -26.53 23.46 31.18
C MET A 1 -26.99 22.30 30.31
N ILE A 2 -26.45 22.14 29.10
CA ILE A 2 -26.87 21.13 28.12
C ILE A 2 -25.61 20.38 27.65
N PRO A 3 -25.58 19.03 27.67
CA PRO A 3 -24.48 18.22 27.14
C PRO A 3 -24.14 18.55 25.67
N PRO A 4 -22.92 18.25 25.21
CA PRO A 4 -22.56 18.41 23.81
C PRO A 4 -23.30 17.38 22.94
N ASN A 5 -23.80 17.81 21.79
CA ASN A 5 -24.36 16.95 20.74
C ASN A 5 -23.74 17.29 19.38
N ILE A 6 -23.26 16.30 18.64
CA ILE A 6 -22.65 16.53 17.30
C ILE A 6 -23.76 16.61 16.24
N ASP A 7 -23.63 17.60 15.35
CA ASP A 7 -24.48 17.74 14.18
C ASP A 7 -23.92 16.89 13.04
N ASP A 8 -24.52 15.73 12.80
CA ASP A 8 -24.10 14.80 11.75
C ASP A 8 -24.36 15.30 10.32
N SER A 9 -25.22 16.30 10.14
CA SER A 9 -25.54 16.86 8.81
C SER A 9 -24.50 17.87 8.33
N VAL A 10 -23.82 18.56 9.26
CA VAL A 10 -22.77 19.55 8.97
C VAL A 10 -21.35 19.00 9.24
N SER A 11 -21.23 17.92 10.02
CA SER A 11 -19.95 17.25 10.31
C SER A 11 -19.63 16.18 9.26
N SER A 12 -18.39 16.17 8.75
CA SER A 12 -17.90 15.24 7.72
C SER A 12 -18.27 13.78 8.00
N SER A 13 -18.55 13.03 6.93
CA SER A 13 -18.65 11.57 6.92
C SER A 13 -17.31 10.91 6.60
N ASP A 14 -17.29 9.57 6.61
CA ASP A 14 -16.26 8.77 5.92
C ASP A 14 -16.05 9.27 4.48
N LEU A 15 -14.79 9.26 4.02
CA LEU A 15 -14.39 9.76 2.70
C LEU A 15 -13.21 9.01 2.09
N ILE A 16 -13.10 9.09 0.76
CA ILE A 16 -12.01 8.55 -0.04
C ILE A 16 -11.39 9.70 -0.86
N VAL A 17 -10.07 9.81 -0.86
CA VAL A 17 -9.30 10.82 -1.62
C VAL A 17 -8.07 10.20 -2.27
N ARG A 18 -7.48 10.84 -3.28
CA ARG A 18 -6.24 10.36 -3.91
C ARG A 18 -4.99 10.75 -3.11
N GLU A 19 -3.97 9.89 -3.10
CA GLU A 19 -2.67 10.18 -2.50
C GLU A 19 -2.05 11.46 -3.09
N GLY A 20 -1.57 12.35 -2.21
CA GLY A 20 -1.11 13.69 -2.56
C GLY A 20 -2.19 14.79 -2.54
N ALA A 21 -3.47 14.46 -2.35
CA ALA A 21 -4.54 15.45 -2.18
C ALA A 21 -4.51 16.15 -0.81
N ASN A 22 -5.31 17.21 -0.66
CA ASN A 22 -5.60 17.81 0.64
C ASN A 22 -6.95 17.30 1.17
N VAL A 23 -7.08 17.17 2.49
CA VAL A 23 -8.32 16.76 3.17
C VAL A 23 -8.72 17.82 4.18
N THR A 24 -10.01 18.13 4.22
CA THR A 24 -10.64 19.00 5.21
C THR A 24 -11.72 18.21 5.92
N LEU A 25 -11.51 17.91 7.21
CA LEU A 25 -12.53 17.32 8.08
C LEU A 25 -13.20 18.43 8.89
N ARG A 26 -14.53 18.42 8.95
CA ARG A 26 -15.33 19.35 9.76
C ARG A 26 -16.12 18.59 10.82
N CYS A 27 -16.22 19.17 12.01
CA CYS A 27 -17.04 18.65 13.10
C CYS A 27 -17.70 19.82 13.84
N LYS A 28 -19.02 19.80 13.94
CA LYS A 28 -19.84 20.81 14.60
C LYS A 28 -20.63 20.15 15.72
N ALA A 29 -20.71 20.83 16.87
CA ALA A 29 -21.51 20.40 18.00
C ALA A 29 -22.27 21.57 18.62
N THR A 30 -23.47 21.28 19.11
CA THR A 30 -24.30 22.18 19.91
C THR A 30 -24.20 21.78 21.39
N GLY A 31 -24.48 22.72 22.30
CA GLY A 31 -24.39 22.50 23.75
C GLY A 31 -24.45 23.83 24.52
N SER A 32 -24.56 23.76 25.84
CA SER A 32 -24.56 24.96 26.71
C SER A 32 -23.81 24.67 28.03
N PRO A 33 -22.55 25.13 28.20
CA PRO A 33 -21.81 26.07 27.35
C PRO A 33 -21.50 25.57 25.92
N PRO A 34 -21.10 26.47 24.98
CA PRO A 34 -20.68 26.07 23.64
C PRO A 34 -19.53 25.03 23.68
N PRO A 35 -19.62 23.89 22.97
CA PRO A 35 -18.57 22.88 23.01
C PRO A 35 -17.28 23.29 22.30
N SER A 36 -16.13 22.97 22.89
CA SER A 36 -14.86 22.89 22.17
C SER A 36 -14.78 21.56 21.40
N ILE A 37 -14.07 21.59 20.27
CA ILE A 37 -13.84 20.42 19.41
C ILE A 37 -12.35 20.09 19.41
N LYS A 38 -12.01 18.82 19.68
CA LYS A 38 -10.65 18.29 19.65
C LYS A 38 -10.60 17.02 18.79
N TRP A 39 -9.66 16.97 17.86
CA TRP A 39 -9.43 15.85 16.95
C TRP A 39 -8.27 15.00 17.42
N LYS A 40 -8.39 13.68 17.30
CA LYS A 40 -7.27 12.72 17.45
C LYS A 40 -7.43 11.58 16.44
N ARG A 41 -6.38 10.77 16.24
CA ARG A 41 -6.53 9.48 15.55
C ARG A 41 -7.07 8.41 16.51
N ASP A 42 -7.88 7.52 15.99
CA ASP A 42 -8.49 6.38 16.69
C ASP A 42 -7.43 5.34 17.11
N ASP A 43 -6.35 5.22 16.31
CA ASP A 43 -5.20 4.35 16.58
C ASP A 43 -4.16 4.93 17.56
N GLY A 44 -4.38 6.15 18.05
CA GLY A 44 -3.48 6.85 18.98
C GLY A 44 -2.18 7.39 18.35
N THR A 45 -1.99 7.28 17.03
CA THR A 45 -0.85 7.89 16.34
C THR A 45 -1.08 9.38 16.04
N LYS A 46 -0.03 10.10 15.60
CA LYS A 46 -0.12 11.54 15.34
C LYS A 46 -0.88 11.84 14.04
N ILE A 47 -1.65 12.93 14.06
CA ILE A 47 -2.25 13.55 12.87
C ILE A 47 -1.16 14.28 12.08
N THR A 48 -0.96 13.91 10.81
CA THR A 48 -0.12 14.67 9.87
C THR A 48 -0.89 15.87 9.32
N ILE A 49 -0.58 17.08 9.79
CA ILE A 49 -1.13 18.33 9.25
C ILE A 49 -0.41 18.69 7.93
N THR A 50 0.92 18.53 7.93
CA THR A 50 1.77 18.64 6.74
C THR A 50 2.89 17.62 6.84
N ARG A 51 3.60 17.32 5.74
CA ARG A 51 4.78 16.42 5.72
C ARG A 51 5.84 16.70 6.80
N ASN A 52 5.93 17.93 7.32
CA ASN A 52 6.88 18.33 8.35
C ASN A 52 6.22 18.72 9.69
N ASN A 53 4.89 18.58 9.83
CA ASN A 53 4.16 18.93 11.05
C ASN A 53 3.15 17.83 11.41
N SER A 54 3.38 17.17 12.54
CA SER A 54 2.48 16.14 13.09
C SER A 54 2.18 16.40 14.57
N VAL A 55 0.91 16.29 14.93
CA VAL A 55 0.37 16.61 16.27
C VAL A 55 -0.34 15.41 16.87
N THR A 56 -0.30 15.23 18.18
CA THR A 56 -1.05 14.15 18.86
C THR A 56 -2.57 14.38 18.73
N ASP A 57 -2.96 15.65 18.79
CA ASP A 57 -4.33 16.12 18.65
C ASP A 57 -4.36 17.52 18.03
N TRP A 58 -5.53 17.95 17.56
CA TRP A 58 -5.76 19.24 16.91
C TRP A 58 -7.05 19.88 17.42
N GLU A 59 -7.01 21.16 17.78
CA GLU A 59 -8.16 21.88 18.34
C GLU A 59 -8.83 22.76 17.29
N GLY A 60 -10.16 22.75 17.26
CA GLY A 60 -10.98 23.51 16.30
C GLY A 60 -12.02 22.67 15.56
N ASP A 61 -13.03 23.33 14.99
CA ASP A 61 -14.12 22.69 14.24
C ASP A 61 -13.68 22.16 12.86
N VAL A 62 -12.51 22.56 12.39
CA VAL A 62 -11.92 22.14 11.11
C VAL A 62 -10.51 21.62 11.32
N LEU A 63 -10.25 20.42 10.81
CA LEU A 63 -8.93 19.81 10.67
C LEU A 63 -8.55 19.77 9.19
N ASN A 64 -7.47 20.48 8.82
CA ASN A 64 -6.91 20.48 7.47
C ASN A 64 -5.63 19.64 7.43
N MET A 65 -5.54 18.69 6.50
CA MET A 65 -4.37 17.84 6.26
C MET A 65 -3.90 18.01 4.82
N SER A 66 -2.60 18.22 4.61
CA SER A 66 -2.05 18.63 3.31
C SER A 66 -1.13 17.59 2.67
N ARG A 67 -1.41 17.23 1.42
CA ARG A 67 -0.74 16.18 0.63
C ARG A 67 -0.72 14.83 1.35
N VAL A 68 -1.90 14.34 1.73
CA VAL A 68 -2.09 13.09 2.49
C VAL A 68 -1.47 11.90 1.77
N SER A 69 -0.93 10.97 2.55
CA SER A 69 -0.32 9.72 2.13
C SER A 69 -1.18 8.54 2.55
N ARG A 70 -0.89 7.34 2.02
CA ARG A 70 -1.44 6.08 2.52
C ARG A 70 -1.26 5.89 4.04
N PHE A 71 -0.18 6.42 4.63
CA PHE A 71 0.10 6.36 6.07
C PHE A 71 -0.86 7.23 6.90
N ASP A 72 -1.53 8.18 6.26
CA ASP A 72 -2.56 9.00 6.89
C ASP A 72 -3.95 8.33 6.85
N MET A 73 -4.11 7.18 6.17
CA MET A 73 -5.34 6.40 6.27
C MET A 73 -5.62 5.94 7.71
N GLY A 74 -6.88 5.97 8.10
CA GLY A 74 -7.29 5.56 9.43
C GLY A 74 -8.66 6.09 9.79
N ALA A 75 -9.02 5.99 11.07
CA ALA A 75 -10.16 6.69 11.63
C ALA A 75 -9.68 7.86 12.48
N TYR A 76 -10.39 8.98 12.32
CA TYR A 76 -10.22 10.22 13.05
C TYR A 76 -11.45 10.38 13.96
N LEU A 77 -11.21 10.78 15.20
CA LEU A 77 -12.24 11.07 16.18
C LEU A 77 -12.26 12.59 16.39
N CYS A 78 -13.37 13.25 16.07
CA CYS A 78 -13.65 14.54 16.70
C CYS A 78 -14.40 14.30 18.01
N ILE A 79 -14.00 15.01 19.06
CA ILE A 79 -14.54 14.93 20.42
C ILE A 79 -15.09 16.31 20.77
N ALA A 80 -16.34 16.37 21.21
CA ALA A 80 -17.01 17.58 21.66
C ALA A 80 -17.16 17.58 23.19
N PHE A 81 -16.76 18.67 23.84
CA PHE A 81 -16.78 18.81 25.29
C PHE A 81 -17.10 20.26 25.71
N ASN A 82 -17.89 20.42 26.79
CA ASN A 82 -18.25 21.73 27.34
C ASN A 82 -18.31 21.77 28.88
N GLY A 83 -17.69 20.80 29.56
CA GLY A 83 -17.80 20.62 31.01
C GLY A 83 -19.04 19.85 31.49
N VAL A 84 -20.02 19.58 30.62
CA VAL A 84 -21.24 18.83 30.95
C VAL A 84 -21.13 17.39 30.42
N PRO A 85 -21.13 16.36 31.26
CA PRO A 85 -21.12 14.97 30.80
C PRO A 85 -22.45 14.57 30.11
N PRO A 86 -22.43 13.60 29.18
CA PRO A 86 -21.24 12.94 28.63
C PRO A 86 -20.57 13.79 27.53
N SER A 87 -19.24 13.69 27.42
CA SER A 87 -18.55 14.09 26.19
C SER A 87 -18.97 13.17 25.04
N VAL A 88 -19.22 13.73 23.85
CA VAL A 88 -19.60 12.94 22.66
C VAL A 88 -18.49 12.98 21.61
N SER A 89 -18.47 11.99 20.70
CA SER A 89 -17.49 11.93 19.62
C SER A 89 -18.06 11.31 18.35
N LYS A 90 -17.64 11.83 17.19
CA LYS A 90 -17.92 11.25 15.87
C LYS A 90 -16.64 10.64 15.30
N ARG A 91 -16.77 9.44 14.76
CA ARG A 91 -15.69 8.69 14.10
C ARG A 91 -15.81 8.84 12.58
N ILE A 92 -14.73 9.25 11.94
CA ILE A 92 -14.66 9.55 10.51
C ILE A 92 -13.48 8.79 9.91
N LYS A 93 -13.73 7.89 8.97
CA LYS A 93 -12.69 7.14 8.25
C LYS A 93 -12.18 7.94 7.05
N VAL A 94 -10.86 8.11 6.99
CA VAL A 94 -10.16 8.61 5.80
C VAL A 94 -9.51 7.42 5.09
N SER A 95 -9.98 7.12 3.88
CA SER A 95 -9.32 6.22 2.94
C SER A 95 -8.56 7.03 1.89
N VAL A 96 -7.40 6.53 1.46
CA VAL A 96 -6.53 7.19 0.48
C VAL A 96 -6.24 6.23 -0.67
N ASP A 97 -6.71 6.56 -1.87
CA ASP A 97 -6.46 5.81 -3.09
C ASP A 97 -5.05 6.09 -3.63
N PHE A 98 -4.34 5.03 -4.03
CA PHE A 98 -3.02 5.10 -4.62
C PHE A 98 -2.81 3.96 -5.64
N PRO A 99 -2.04 4.21 -6.72
CA PRO A 99 -1.80 3.22 -7.76
C PRO A 99 -0.98 2.03 -7.22
N PRO A 100 -1.09 0.84 -7.83
CA PRO A 100 -0.36 -0.35 -7.40
C PRO A 100 1.15 -0.13 -7.35
N MET A 101 1.73 -0.28 -6.16
CA MET A 101 3.18 -0.28 -5.96
C MET A 101 3.67 -1.73 -5.91
N LEU A 102 4.50 -2.06 -6.89
CA LEU A 102 5.09 -3.39 -7.08
C LEU A 102 6.46 -3.46 -6.39
N TRP A 103 6.72 -4.51 -5.62
CA TRP A 103 8.08 -4.91 -5.25
C TRP A 103 8.31 -6.40 -5.49
N ILE A 104 9.46 -6.70 -6.08
CA ILE A 104 9.94 -8.05 -6.35
C ILE A 104 11.19 -8.26 -5.50
N PRO A 105 11.15 -9.13 -4.47
CA PRO A 105 12.29 -9.36 -3.58
C PRO A 105 13.46 -10.07 -4.28
N HIS A 106 13.18 -10.80 -5.38
CA HIS A 106 14.17 -11.54 -6.16
C HIS A 106 13.96 -11.28 -7.66
N GLN A 107 14.70 -10.33 -8.23
CA GLN A 107 14.67 -10.01 -9.67
C GLN A 107 15.28 -11.12 -10.54
N LEU A 108 16.07 -12.00 -9.92
CA LEU A 108 16.74 -13.15 -10.51
C LEU A 108 16.55 -14.36 -9.57
N VAL A 109 16.33 -15.54 -10.14
CA VAL A 109 16.24 -16.81 -9.38
C VAL A 109 17.13 -17.86 -10.06
N GLY A 110 18.20 -18.28 -9.38
CA GLY A 110 19.27 -19.20 -9.83
C GLY A 110 19.27 -20.53 -9.03
N ILE A 111 19.45 -21.69 -9.70
CA ILE A 111 18.68 -22.93 -9.40
C ILE A 111 19.32 -24.25 -9.96
N PRO A 112 18.79 -25.51 -9.76
CA PRO A 112 19.22 -26.82 -10.42
C PRO A 112 18.10 -27.79 -11.01
N VAL A 113 18.13 -28.28 -12.28
CA VAL A 113 17.00 -28.79 -13.17
C VAL A 113 15.92 -29.80 -12.70
N GLY A 114 14.70 -29.63 -13.24
CA GLY A 114 13.56 -30.58 -13.13
C GLY A 114 12.62 -30.31 -11.94
N TYR A 115 13.05 -29.43 -11.05
CA TYR A 115 12.31 -28.94 -9.89
C TYR A 115 11.43 -27.72 -10.23
N ASN A 116 10.57 -27.32 -9.29
CA ASN A 116 9.56 -26.26 -9.47
C ASN A 116 10.04 -24.88 -9.02
N ALA A 117 10.26 -23.91 -9.91
CA ALA A 117 10.57 -22.52 -9.54
C ALA A 117 9.47 -21.87 -8.69
N SER A 118 9.76 -20.76 -8.02
CA SER A 118 8.74 -19.82 -7.54
C SER A 118 9.15 -18.38 -7.77
N LEU A 119 8.25 -17.58 -8.31
CA LEU A 119 8.37 -16.14 -8.42
C LEU A 119 7.40 -15.48 -7.43
N GLU A 120 7.80 -14.34 -6.89
CA GLU A 120 7.04 -13.58 -5.90
C GLU A 120 6.93 -12.12 -6.36
N CYS A 121 5.70 -11.61 -6.46
CA CYS A 121 5.40 -10.21 -6.69
C CYS A 121 4.46 -9.72 -5.59
N ASN A 122 4.82 -8.60 -4.95
CA ASN A 122 4.09 -8.00 -3.84
C ASN A 122 3.53 -6.64 -4.26
N ILE A 123 2.25 -6.38 -3.96
CA ILE A 123 1.46 -5.39 -4.72
C ILE A 123 0.54 -4.54 -3.81
N GLU A 124 1.06 -3.47 -3.20
CA GLU A 124 0.23 -2.58 -2.37
C GLU A 124 -0.59 -1.62 -3.25
N ALA A 125 -1.92 -1.62 -3.09
CA ALA A 125 -2.84 -0.74 -3.82
C ALA A 125 -4.04 -0.35 -2.94
N HIS A 126 -4.66 0.80 -3.21
CA HIS A 126 -6.01 1.13 -2.74
C HIS A 126 -6.76 1.87 -3.88
N PRO A 127 -7.94 1.39 -4.33
CA PRO A 127 -8.57 0.11 -3.99
C PRO A 127 -7.70 -1.10 -4.40
N THR A 128 -8.12 -2.30 -4.01
CA THR A 128 -7.41 -3.56 -4.32
C THR A 128 -7.30 -3.78 -5.83
N SER A 129 -6.08 -4.03 -6.32
CA SER A 129 -5.81 -4.26 -7.74
C SER A 129 -6.13 -5.67 -8.20
N LEU A 130 -6.53 -5.80 -9.48
CA LEU A 130 -6.56 -7.08 -10.18
C LEU A 130 -5.13 -7.43 -10.61
N ASN A 131 -4.62 -8.57 -10.15
CA ASN A 131 -3.24 -8.99 -10.33
C ASN A 131 -3.19 -10.32 -11.07
N TYR A 132 -2.31 -10.46 -12.07
CA TYR A 132 -2.13 -11.68 -12.85
C TYR A 132 -0.69 -11.77 -13.37
N TRP A 133 -0.23 -12.98 -13.68
CA TRP A 133 1.08 -13.21 -14.29
C TRP A 133 0.96 -13.31 -15.82
N THR A 134 1.94 -12.78 -16.53
CA THR A 134 2.10 -12.91 -17.98
C THR A 134 3.45 -13.55 -18.33
N ARG A 135 3.56 -14.01 -19.58
CA ARG A 135 4.82 -14.31 -20.27
C ARG A 135 5.34 -13.06 -21.00
N GLU A 136 6.57 -13.12 -21.51
CA GLU A 136 7.20 -12.07 -22.34
C GLU A 136 6.38 -11.68 -23.58
N ASN A 137 5.51 -12.56 -24.07
CA ASN A 137 4.61 -12.32 -25.21
C ASN A 137 3.21 -11.87 -24.79
N ASP A 138 3.09 -11.20 -23.63
CA ASP A 138 1.85 -10.74 -22.96
C ASP A 138 0.79 -11.84 -22.68
N GLN A 139 1.09 -13.10 -22.97
CA GLN A 139 0.17 -14.21 -22.73
C GLN A 139 -0.02 -14.44 -21.22
N MET A 140 -1.26 -14.32 -20.75
CA MET A 140 -1.64 -14.61 -19.37
C MET A 140 -1.30 -16.06 -19.00
N ILE A 141 -0.78 -16.23 -17.79
CA ILE A 141 -0.48 -17.53 -17.19
C ILE A 141 -1.70 -17.98 -16.38
N HIS A 142 -2.23 -19.16 -16.72
CA HIS A 142 -3.34 -19.80 -16.02
C HIS A 142 -2.86 -21.07 -15.30
N ASP A 143 -3.57 -21.45 -14.24
CA ASP A 143 -3.28 -22.64 -13.45
C ASP A 143 -3.40 -23.93 -14.27
N SER A 144 -2.47 -24.86 -14.03
CA SER A 144 -2.28 -26.08 -14.81
C SER A 144 -1.36 -27.07 -14.09
N LEU A 145 -1.05 -28.20 -14.73
CA LEU A 145 -0.02 -29.13 -14.23
C LEU A 145 1.41 -28.55 -14.27
N LYS A 146 1.66 -27.51 -15.08
CA LYS A 146 2.98 -26.87 -15.20
C LYS A 146 3.10 -25.58 -14.38
N TYR A 147 2.00 -24.89 -14.15
CA TYR A 147 1.95 -23.55 -13.55
C TYR A 147 0.90 -23.49 -12.44
N LYS A 148 1.22 -22.91 -11.29
CA LYS A 148 0.25 -22.62 -10.23
C LYS A 148 0.42 -21.20 -9.72
N THR A 149 -0.69 -20.52 -9.47
CA THR A 149 -0.74 -19.17 -8.92
C THR A 149 -1.49 -19.16 -7.59
N GLU A 150 -0.99 -18.37 -6.63
CA GLU A 150 -1.60 -18.21 -5.31
C GLU A 150 -1.57 -16.72 -4.95
N THR A 151 -2.67 -16.18 -4.42
CA THR A 151 -2.69 -14.82 -3.86
C THR A 151 -2.82 -14.91 -2.34
N ILE A 152 -1.78 -14.48 -1.63
CA ILE A 152 -1.66 -14.60 -0.18
C ILE A 152 -1.90 -13.21 0.47
N PRO A 153 -2.98 -13.05 1.26
CA PRO A 153 -3.23 -11.83 2.01
C PRO A 153 -2.20 -11.55 3.12
N GLY A 154 -2.27 -10.35 3.70
CA GLY A 154 -1.42 -9.93 4.81
C GLY A 154 -1.70 -8.48 5.21
N THR A 155 -0.69 -7.83 5.79
CA THR A 155 -0.80 -6.48 6.37
C THR A 155 -0.21 -5.41 5.43
N PRO A 156 -0.98 -4.39 5.01
CA PRO A 156 -0.44 -3.22 4.31
C PRO A 156 0.60 -2.46 5.15
N SER A 157 1.56 -1.81 4.49
CA SER A 157 2.64 -1.07 5.15
C SER A 157 2.09 0.03 6.07
N TYR A 158 1.04 0.73 5.62
CA TYR A 158 0.35 1.78 6.37
C TYR A 158 -0.48 1.30 7.58
N LYS A 159 -0.51 -0.01 7.87
CA LYS A 159 -1.14 -0.57 9.08
C LYS A 159 -0.13 -1.24 10.03
N GLY A 160 1.17 -1.15 9.74
CA GLY A 160 2.22 -1.70 10.60
C GLY A 160 2.49 -0.82 11.82
N ARG A 161 2.55 -1.42 13.02
CA ARG A 161 2.97 -0.73 14.26
C ARG A 161 4.50 -0.53 14.38
N HIS A 162 5.26 -0.95 13.37
CA HIS A 162 6.69 -0.69 13.25
C HIS A 162 6.94 0.23 12.06
N ALA A 163 7.61 1.35 12.30
CA ALA A 163 8.07 2.23 11.24
C ALA A 163 9.21 1.53 10.48
N VAL A 164 8.84 0.74 9.45
CA VAL A 164 9.80 0.24 8.47
C VAL A 164 10.44 1.46 7.82
N ALA A 165 11.77 1.55 7.92
CA ALA A 165 12.52 2.63 7.30
C ALA A 165 12.44 2.51 5.78
N HIS A 166 11.46 3.19 5.19
CA HIS A 166 11.37 3.39 3.75
C HIS A 166 12.63 4.11 3.29
N HIS A 167 13.60 3.34 2.77
CA HIS A 167 14.69 3.89 1.98
C HIS A 167 14.09 4.82 0.93
N ARG A 168 14.67 6.01 0.76
CA ARG A 168 14.23 6.98 -0.26
C ARG A 168 14.63 6.54 -1.67
N GLY A 169 14.15 5.37 -2.09
CA GLY A 169 14.05 5.02 -3.49
C GLY A 169 13.12 6.04 -4.14
N ALA A 170 13.70 6.97 -4.91
CA ALA A 170 12.91 7.81 -5.80
C ALA A 170 12.09 6.92 -6.72
N ALA A 171 10.88 7.35 -7.12
CA ALA A 171 10.04 6.61 -8.05
C ALA A 171 10.84 6.31 -9.33
N GLN A 172 11.30 5.06 -9.47
CA GLN A 172 12.23 4.69 -10.54
C GLN A 172 11.47 4.62 -11.86
N ARG A 173 11.48 5.75 -12.58
CA ARG A 173 11.20 5.79 -14.01
C ARG A 173 12.16 4.82 -14.69
N LEU A 174 11.65 3.65 -15.06
CA LEU A 174 12.41 2.55 -15.66
C LEU A 174 13.31 3.07 -16.78
N ARG A 175 14.62 3.08 -16.53
CA ARG A 175 15.64 3.27 -17.55
C ARG A 175 16.13 1.90 -17.96
N ARG A 176 16.17 1.64 -19.27
CA ARG A 176 16.83 0.45 -19.81
C ARG A 176 18.27 0.42 -19.32
N LEU A 177 18.69 -0.71 -18.74
CA LEU A 177 20.11 -1.00 -18.60
C LEU A 177 20.65 -1.44 -19.97
N PRO A 178 21.87 -1.05 -20.36
CA PRO A 178 22.48 -1.55 -21.58
C PRO A 178 22.84 -3.03 -21.42
N VAL A 179 22.36 -3.88 -22.33
CA VAL A 179 22.73 -5.30 -22.36
C VAL A 179 24.17 -5.42 -22.85
N HIS A 180 25.11 -5.56 -21.92
CA HIS A 180 26.47 -5.95 -22.26
C HIS A 180 26.48 -7.43 -22.71
N ARG A 181 26.84 -7.65 -23.98
CA ARG A 181 27.30 -8.95 -24.45
C ARG A 181 28.80 -9.03 -24.19
N GLU A 182 29.21 -9.93 -23.30
CA GLU A 182 30.57 -10.47 -23.31
C GLU A 182 30.57 -11.72 -24.19
N GLU A 183 31.60 -11.91 -25.01
CA GLU A 183 31.76 -13.15 -25.78
C GLU A 183 32.34 -14.27 -24.90
N PRO A 184 31.81 -15.50 -24.97
CA PRO A 184 32.18 -16.56 -24.04
C PRO A 184 33.53 -17.22 -24.40
N PRO A 185 34.41 -17.49 -23.42
CA PRO A 185 35.51 -18.42 -23.61
C PRO A 185 34.98 -19.84 -23.90
N ARG A 186 35.73 -20.62 -24.67
CA ARG A 186 35.23 -21.88 -25.28
C ARG A 186 35.14 -23.05 -24.31
N ARG A 187 33.97 -23.72 -24.29
CA ARG A 187 33.69 -25.04 -23.68
C ARG A 187 33.76 -25.02 -22.13
N ASN A 188 32.96 -25.79 -21.38
CA ASN A 188 32.24 -27.02 -21.70
C ASN A 188 31.03 -27.22 -20.75
N ARG A 189 30.18 -28.22 -21.02
CA ARG A 189 28.92 -28.58 -20.31
C ARG A 189 27.82 -27.50 -20.36
N ARG A 190 26.57 -27.96 -20.25
CA ARG A 190 25.37 -27.13 -20.04
C ARG A 190 24.75 -27.53 -18.72
N ASP A 191 24.92 -26.69 -17.71
CA ASP A 191 23.97 -26.54 -16.61
C ASP A 191 22.66 -25.92 -17.14
N ASP A 192 21.56 -25.99 -16.37
CA ASP A 192 20.37 -25.08 -16.43
C ASP A 192 19.17 -25.64 -15.61
N SER A 193 18.15 -24.82 -15.21
CA SER A 193 17.45 -25.00 -13.90
C SER A 193 15.96 -24.50 -13.66
N ALA A 194 15.49 -24.13 -12.42
CA ALA A 194 14.68 -24.93 -11.42
C ALA A 194 14.08 -24.26 -10.08
N VAL A 195 14.27 -24.80 -8.83
CA VAL A 195 13.55 -24.57 -7.51
C VAL A 195 13.88 -23.31 -6.63
N LEU A 196 12.84 -22.57 -6.19
CA LEU A 196 12.48 -22.06 -4.82
C LEU A 196 13.49 -21.38 -3.83
N SER A 197 13.09 -20.56 -2.83
CA SER A 197 11.83 -19.81 -2.50
C SER A 197 12.00 -18.96 -1.22
N LYS A 198 11.00 -18.10 -0.90
CA LYS A 198 10.75 -17.38 0.39
C LYS A 198 11.62 -16.12 0.60
N ILE A 199 11.19 -15.04 1.30
CA ILE A 199 9.92 -14.65 1.99
C ILE A 199 9.97 -13.10 2.14
N GLN A 200 8.94 -12.27 2.41
CA GLN A 200 7.47 -12.19 2.24
C GLN A 200 7.02 -10.97 3.08
N HIS A 201 6.08 -10.07 2.77
CA HIS A 201 4.84 -10.10 1.99
C HIS A 201 4.69 -8.73 1.23
N ASN A 202 3.53 -8.14 0.84
CA ASN A 202 2.08 -8.39 0.92
C ASN A 202 1.36 -7.49 -0.12
N PRO A 203 0.16 -7.85 -0.64
CA PRO A 203 -0.35 -9.20 -0.84
C PRO A 203 0.58 -9.91 -1.82
N VAL A 204 0.85 -11.18 -1.55
CA VAL A 204 1.84 -11.94 -2.31
C VAL A 204 1.12 -12.66 -3.44
N THR A 205 1.28 -12.22 -4.68
CA THR A 205 1.00 -13.13 -5.79
C THR A 205 2.23 -14.01 -5.96
N LYS A 206 2.11 -15.29 -5.62
CA LYS A 206 3.11 -16.30 -5.93
C LYS A 206 2.74 -17.01 -7.22
N TYR A 207 3.76 -17.37 -7.98
CA TYR A 207 3.67 -18.26 -9.12
C TYR A 207 4.70 -19.37 -8.93
N SER A 208 4.35 -20.62 -9.21
CA SER A 208 5.29 -21.74 -9.22
C SER A 208 5.21 -22.52 -10.52
N SER A 209 6.36 -22.99 -11.03
CA SER A 209 6.42 -23.70 -12.30
C SER A 209 7.49 -24.76 -12.40
N ARG A 210 7.14 -25.93 -12.93
CA ARG A 210 8.11 -27.00 -13.21
C ARG A 210 9.01 -26.61 -14.39
N ALA A 211 10.27 -26.31 -14.09
CA ALA A 211 11.19 -25.71 -15.06
C ALA A 211 12.12 -26.75 -15.68
N GLY A 212 12.18 -26.72 -17.02
CA GLY A 212 13.23 -27.35 -17.81
C GLY A 212 14.16 -26.25 -18.29
N SER A 213 15.38 -26.27 -17.78
CA SER A 213 16.54 -25.51 -18.22
C SER A 213 16.38 -24.01 -18.56
N ALA A 214 16.41 -23.11 -17.56
CA ALA A 214 16.83 -21.70 -17.74
C ALA A 214 17.16 -20.98 -16.41
N ILE A 215 17.99 -19.93 -16.48
CA ILE A 215 17.93 -18.79 -15.54
C ILE A 215 16.72 -17.95 -15.92
N ILE A 216 15.82 -17.66 -14.97
CA ILE A 216 14.63 -16.83 -15.23
C ILE A 216 14.96 -15.36 -14.93
N LEU A 217 15.10 -14.57 -15.99
CA LEU A 217 15.14 -13.10 -15.96
C LEU A 217 13.71 -12.55 -15.93
N LEU A 218 13.46 -11.52 -15.12
CA LEU A 218 12.20 -10.77 -15.10
C LEU A 218 12.36 -9.37 -15.72
N GLU A 219 12.44 -9.33 -17.05
CA GLU A 219 12.41 -8.09 -17.85
C GLU A 219 11.00 -7.49 -17.87
N LEU A 220 10.67 -6.65 -16.88
CA LEU A 220 9.37 -5.99 -16.81
C LEU A 220 9.24 -4.80 -17.76
N TRP A 221 8.45 -4.98 -18.82
CA TRP A 221 7.92 -3.89 -19.63
C TRP A 221 6.75 -3.17 -18.92
N ASN A 222 6.35 -2.00 -19.45
CA ASN A 222 5.49 -1.04 -18.76
C ASN A 222 4.11 -1.57 -18.33
N ILE A 223 3.94 -1.91 -17.05
CA ILE A 223 2.62 -1.86 -16.39
C ILE A 223 2.31 -0.40 -16.01
N ALA A 224 2.11 0.43 -17.05
CA ALA A 224 1.57 1.78 -16.89
C ALA A 224 0.04 1.71 -16.92
N ALA A 225 -0.61 2.32 -15.93
CA ALA A 225 -2.04 2.15 -15.68
C ALA A 225 -2.93 2.46 -16.91
N ARG A 226 -3.67 1.45 -17.38
CA ARG A 226 -4.85 1.63 -18.24
C ARG A 226 -6.15 1.51 -17.42
N MET A 227 -6.32 2.46 -16.52
CA MET A 227 -7.64 2.86 -15.99
C MET A 227 -7.69 4.39 -15.95
N LEU A 228 -8.34 4.96 -16.96
CA LEU A 228 -8.97 6.28 -16.93
C LEU A 228 -10.46 6.06 -16.61
#